data_AF-A0A3C0L8T1-F1
#
_entry.id   AF-A0A3C0L8T1-F1
#
_cell.length_a   1.000
_cell.length_b   1.000
_cell.length_c   1.000
_cell.angle_alpha   90.00
_cell.angle_beta   90.00
_cell.angle_gamma   90.00
#
_symmetry.space_group_name_H-M   'P 1'
#
loop_
_entity.id
_entity.type
_entity.pdbx_description
1 polymer ?
#
loop_
_entity_poly.entity_id
_entity_poly.type
_entity_poly.pdbx_seq_one_letter_code
_entity_poly.pdbx_strand_id
1 'polypeptide(L)'
;MFLFNKRGIVLITVIIWIIIIGAIIIYGPRLYNWYIEKNEIRIIKSNVESVENEIKSELIDKHPVYIWNDMDKIIKSLSMQNPITKEAQTKNGWNRPGDIVVYFDGIDTFTIDGIGRGGESLNLNITIKK
;
A
#
# COMPACT_ATOMS: atom_id res chain seq x y z
N MET A 1 -13.63 42.59 -35.68
CA MET A 1 -14.75 42.38 -34.73
C MET A 1 -15.51 41.14 -35.18
N PHE A 2 -15.20 39.97 -34.62
CA PHE A 2 -15.78 38.69 -35.06
C PHE A 2 -17.25 38.60 -34.62
N LEU A 3 -18.17 38.86 -35.54
CA LEU A 3 -19.61 38.62 -35.39
C LEU A 3 -19.86 37.10 -35.45
N PHE A 4 -19.64 36.42 -34.32
CA PHE A 4 -20.02 35.02 -34.19
C PHE A 4 -21.56 34.90 -34.14
N ASN A 5 -22.12 34.02 -34.97
CA ASN A 5 -23.53 33.68 -34.95
C ASN A 5 -23.89 33.10 -33.56
N LYS A 6 -24.70 33.81 -32.76
CA LYS A 6 -24.99 33.47 -31.35
C LYS A 6 -25.49 32.02 -31.17
N ARG A 7 -26.21 31.48 -32.17
CA ARG A 7 -26.69 30.08 -32.15
C ARG A 7 -25.58 29.05 -32.39
N GLY A 8 -24.57 29.39 -33.19
CA GLY A 8 -23.42 28.52 -33.46
C GLY A 8 -22.49 28.38 -32.26
N ILE A 9 -22.30 29.47 -31.51
CA ILE A 9 -21.51 29.45 -30.25
C ILE A 9 -22.15 28.48 -29.25
N VAL A 10 -23.46 28.58 -29.03
CA VAL A 10 -24.19 27.72 -28.09
C VAL A 10 -24.03 26.24 -28.43
N LEU A 11 -24.13 25.88 -29.72
CA LEU A 11 -24.01 24.50 -30.18
C LEU A 11 -22.60 23.93 -29.95
N ILE A 12 -21.58 24.73 -30.27
CA ILE A 12 -20.17 24.37 -30.03
C ILE A 12 -19.93 24.19 -28.52
N THR A 13 -20.44 25.10 -27.69
CA THR A 13 -20.31 25.01 -26.23
C THR A 13 -20.93 23.72 -25.68
N VAL A 14 -22.11 23.31 -26.17
CA VAL A 14 -22.75 22.04 -25.75
C VAL A 14 -21.92 20.82 -26.17
N ILE A 15 -21.38 20.80 -27.39
CA ILE A 15 -20.54 19.70 -27.87
C ILE A 15 -19.28 19.56 -27.00
N ILE A 16 -18.63 20.69 -26.67
CA ILE A 16 -17.46 20.70 -25.79
C ILE A 16 -17.81 20.13 -24.41
N TRP A 17 -18.95 20.52 -23.83
CA TRP A 17 -19.39 19.98 -22.55
C TRP A 17 -19.61 18.46 -22.58
N ILE A 18 -20.21 17.93 -23.65
CA ILE A 18 -20.43 16.48 -23.81
C ILE A 18 -19.08 15.75 -23.85
N ILE A 19 -18.09 16.28 -24.58
CA ILE A 19 -16.75 15.70 -24.66
C ILE A 19 -16.06 15.70 -23.29
N ILE A 20 -16.13 16.81 -22.55
CA ILE A 20 -15.53 16.93 -21.22
C ILE A 20 -16.18 15.94 -20.23
N ILE A 21 -17.52 15.88 -20.20
CA ILE A 21 -18.25 14.96 -19.32
C ILE A 21 -17.93 13.50 -19.68
N GLY A 22 -17.92 13.17 -20.97
CA GLY A 22 -17.54 11.84 -21.45
C GLY A 22 -16.13 11.44 -21.02
N ALA A 23 -15.16 12.35 -21.14
CA ALA A 23 -13.80 12.11 -20.68
C ALA A 23 -13.74 11.87 -19.16
N ILE A 24 -14.41 12.69 -18.34
CA ILE A 24 -14.42 12.53 -16.89
C ILE A 24 -15.02 11.18 -16.47
N ILE A 25 -16.11 10.74 -17.10
CA ILE A 25 -16.75 9.45 -16.80
C ILE A 25 -15.80 8.28 -17.08
N ILE A 26 -15.01 8.35 -18.15
CA ILE A 26 -14.08 7.29 -18.54
C ILE A 26 -12.81 7.30 -17.67
N TYR A 27 -12.21 8.47 -17.45
CA TYR A 27 -10.90 8.59 -16.81
C TYR A 27 -10.97 8.80 -15.29
N GLY A 28 -12.03 9.42 -14.78
CA GLY A 28 -12.21 9.71 -13.36
C GLY A 28 -12.09 8.47 -12.47
N PRO A 29 -12.86 7.39 -12.74
CA PRO A 29 -12.76 6.16 -11.96
C PRO A 29 -11.36 5.53 -12.00
N ARG A 30 -10.68 5.56 -13.14
CA ARG A 30 -9.32 5.01 -13.28
C ARG A 30 -8.30 5.78 -12.46
N LEU A 31 -8.36 7.12 -12.51
CA LEU A 31 -7.50 7.99 -11.72
C LEU A 31 -7.74 7.81 -10.22
N TYR A 32 -9.00 7.71 -9.81
CA TYR A 32 -9.36 7.47 -8.42
C TYR A 32 -8.80 6.14 -7.90
N ASN A 33 -8.99 5.05 -8.66
CA ASN A 33 -8.47 3.73 -8.28
C ASN A 33 -6.95 3.72 -8.19
N TRP A 34 -6.26 4.37 -9.15
CA TRP A 34 -4.82 4.52 -9.11
C TRP A 34 -4.34 5.26 -7.86
N TYR A 35 -5.04 6.33 -7.46
CA TYR A 35 -4.72 7.07 -6.24
C TYR A 35 -4.88 6.21 -4.98
N ILE A 36 -5.96 5.42 -4.90
CA ILE A 36 -6.19 4.49 -3.80
C ILE A 36 -5.09 3.45 -3.71
N GLU A 37 -4.73 2.81 -4.82
CA GLU A 37 -3.67 1.80 -4.88
C GLU A 37 -2.31 2.37 -4.44
N LYS A 38 -1.96 3.58 -4.90
CA LYS A 38 -0.74 4.27 -4.45
C LYS A 38 -0.74 4.56 -2.95
N ASN A 39 -1.88 4.98 -2.41
CA ASN A 39 -2.00 5.24 -0.98
C ASN A 39 -1.92 3.96 -0.15
N GLU A 40 -2.54 2.86 -0.62
CA GLU A 40 -2.45 1.53 0.00
C GLU A 40 -0.98 1.06 0.07
N ILE A 41 -0.27 1.08 -1.06
CA ILE A 41 1.16 0.71 -1.13
C ILE A 41 2.02 1.57 -0.20
N ARG A 42 1.75 2.88 -0.14
CA ARG A 42 2.48 3.80 0.75
C ARG A 42 2.32 3.43 2.23
N ILE A 43 1.10 3.09 2.65
CA ILE A 43 0.83 2.67 4.02
C ILE A 43 1.50 1.32 4.31
N ILE A 44 1.43 0.37 3.38
CA ILE A 44 2.11 -0.93 3.52
C ILE A 44 3.62 -0.72 3.69
N LYS A 45 4.23 0.13 2.88
CA LYS A 45 5.66 0.46 3.00
C LYS A 45 6.00 1.05 4.38
N SER A 46 5.18 1.98 4.89
CA SER A 46 5.37 2.56 6.22
C SER A 46 5.26 1.53 7.35
N ASN A 47 4.34 0.57 7.20
CA ASN A 47 4.19 -0.54 8.15
C ASN A 47 5.41 -1.47 8.10
N VAL A 48 5.91 -1.80 6.90
CA VAL A 48 7.16 -2.55 6.71
C VAL A 48 8.34 -1.87 7.41
N GLU A 49 8.52 -0.57 7.22
CA GLU A 49 9.59 0.21 7.86
C GLU A 49 9.47 0.18 9.40
N SER A 50 8.25 0.16 9.93
CA SER A 50 8.00 0.05 11.37
C SER A 50 8.42 -1.30 11.92
N VAL A 51 8.10 -2.39 11.21
CA VAL A 51 8.53 -3.76 11.56
C VAL A 51 10.05 -3.91 11.44
N GLU A 52 10.65 -3.33 10.40
CA GLU A 52 12.11 -3.33 10.21
C GLU A 52 12.82 -2.67 11.39
N ASN A 53 12.36 -1.49 11.81
CA ASN A 53 12.94 -0.76 12.92
C ASN A 53 12.82 -1.53 14.24
N GLU A 54 11.69 -2.17 14.49
CA GLU A 54 11.48 -2.97 15.70
C GLU A 54 12.39 -4.19 15.72
N ILE A 55 12.49 -4.94 14.60
CA ILE A 55 13.40 -6.09 14.49
C ILE A 55 14.85 -5.64 14.69
N LYS A 56 15.27 -4.53 14.07
CA LYS A 56 16.63 -3.98 14.26
C LYS A 56 16.89 -3.60 15.71
N SER A 57 15.91 -3.02 16.39
CA SER A 57 16.01 -2.68 17.81
C SER A 57 16.14 -3.93 18.67
N GLU A 58 15.32 -4.95 18.43
CA GLU A 58 15.39 -6.21 19.19
C GLU A 58 16.70 -6.98 18.96
N LEU A 59 17.28 -6.89 17.75
CA LEU A 59 18.54 -7.56 17.39
C LEU A 59 19.74 -7.10 18.21
N ILE A 60 19.68 -5.92 18.83
CA ILE A 60 20.72 -5.39 19.72
C ILE A 60 20.94 -6.34 20.91
N ASP A 61 19.85 -6.78 21.53
CA ASP A 61 19.88 -7.51 22.80
C ASP A 61 19.44 -8.99 22.69
N LYS A 62 18.73 -9.36 21.61
CA LYS A 62 18.18 -10.72 21.45
C LYS A 62 18.80 -11.50 20.31
N HIS A 63 18.81 -12.83 20.45
CA HIS A 63 19.14 -13.74 19.35
C HIS A 63 17.99 -13.76 18.32
N PRO A 64 18.28 -13.80 16.99
CA PRO A 64 17.26 -13.78 15.93
C PRO A 64 16.13 -14.80 16.13
N VAL A 65 16.46 -16.03 16.53
CA VAL A 65 15.47 -17.08 16.83
C VAL A 65 14.43 -16.67 17.88
N TYR A 66 14.81 -15.92 18.92
CA TYR A 66 13.87 -15.48 19.94
C TYR A 66 12.93 -14.38 19.41
N ILE A 67 13.46 -13.48 18.57
CA ILE A 67 12.67 -12.45 17.89
C ILE A 67 11.64 -13.10 16.97
N TRP A 68 12.05 -14.13 16.23
CA TRP A 68 11.14 -14.91 15.38
C TRP A 68 10.01 -15.56 16.18
N ASN A 69 10.31 -16.14 17.33
CA ASN A 69 9.29 -16.76 18.19
C ASN A 69 8.28 -15.74 18.76
N ASP A 70 8.69 -14.47 18.89
CA ASP A 70 7.86 -13.37 19.37
C ASP A 70 7.25 -12.53 18.23
N MET A 71 7.39 -12.93 16.96
CA MET A 71 7.00 -12.13 15.79
C MET A 71 5.54 -11.67 15.84
N ASP A 72 4.60 -12.54 16.21
CA ASP A 72 3.19 -12.15 16.32
C ASP A 72 2.96 -11.09 17.41
N LYS A 73 3.75 -11.11 18.49
CA LYS A 73 3.68 -10.08 19.54
C LYS A 73 4.25 -8.75 19.05
N ILE A 74 5.35 -8.78 18.30
CA ILE A 74 5.96 -7.61 17.66
C ILE A 74 4.97 -6.97 16.68
N ILE A 75 4.38 -7.76 15.78
CA ILE A 75 3.38 -7.25 14.83
C ILE A 75 2.18 -6.64 15.57
N LYS A 76 1.70 -7.31 16.63
CA LYS A 76 0.57 -6.82 17.43
C LYS A 76 0.90 -5.54 18.20
N SER A 77 2.12 -5.38 18.74
CA SER A 77 2.50 -4.20 19.51
C SER A 77 2.56 -2.94 18.64
N LEU A 78 2.98 -3.08 17.38
CA LEU A 78 3.06 -1.99 16.42
C LEU A 78 1.69 -1.41 16.02
N SER A 79 0.59 -2.08 16.37
CA SER A 79 -0.79 -1.60 16.17
C SER A 79 -1.06 -1.12 14.74
N MET A 80 -0.44 -1.78 13.76
CA MET A 80 -0.51 -1.41 12.35
C MET A 80 -1.93 -1.63 11.83
N GLN A 81 -2.44 -0.64 11.09
CA GLN A 81 -3.70 -0.78 10.37
C GLN A 81 -3.45 -1.31 8.97
N ASN A 82 -4.16 -2.37 8.58
CA ASN A 82 -4.17 -2.87 7.22
C ASN A 82 -4.93 -1.86 6.33
N PRO A 83 -4.28 -1.28 5.29
CA PRO A 83 -4.92 -0.24 4.48
C PRO A 83 -6.00 -0.77 3.54
N ILE A 84 -6.07 -2.07 3.30
CA ILE A 84 -7.05 -2.72 2.42
C ILE A 84 -8.26 -3.20 3.23
N THR A 85 -8.03 -4.06 4.23
CA THR A 85 -9.11 -4.64 5.05
C THR A 85 -9.61 -3.70 6.14
N LYS A 86 -8.83 -2.65 6.48
CA LYS A 86 -9.07 -1.70 7.57
C LYS A 86 -8.98 -2.29 8.98
N GLU A 87 -8.69 -3.58 9.09
CA GLU A 87 -8.48 -4.27 10.35
C GLU A 87 -7.05 -4.05 10.88
N ALA A 88 -6.87 -4.18 12.19
CA ALA A 88 -5.54 -4.22 12.76
C ALA A 88 -4.85 -5.53 12.41
N GLN A 89 -3.57 -5.46 12.03
CA GLN A 89 -2.76 -6.66 11.88
C GLN A 89 -2.25 -7.11 13.25
N THR A 90 -2.63 -8.30 13.68
CA THR A 90 -2.26 -8.83 15.01
C THR A 90 -1.30 -10.02 14.96
N LYS A 91 -0.92 -10.46 13.76
CA LYS A 91 -0.09 -11.64 13.51
C LYS A 91 0.62 -11.51 12.16
N ASN A 92 1.64 -12.34 11.94
CA ASN A 92 2.37 -12.35 10.69
C ASN A 92 1.47 -12.63 9.46
N GLY A 93 1.64 -11.84 8.41
CA GLY A 93 0.64 -11.57 7.37
C GLY A 93 0.52 -12.55 6.20
N TRP A 94 1.09 -13.76 6.30
CA TRP A 94 1.37 -14.74 5.22
C TRP A 94 0.61 -14.63 3.88
N ASN A 95 -0.72 -14.49 3.87
CA ASN A 95 -1.54 -14.47 2.65
C ASN A 95 -2.71 -13.45 2.69
N ARG A 96 -2.66 -12.44 3.57
CA ARG A 96 -3.76 -11.47 3.70
C ARG A 96 -3.43 -10.17 2.96
N PRO A 97 -4.27 -9.72 2.01
CA PRO A 97 -4.04 -8.46 1.31
C PRO A 97 -3.86 -7.29 2.26
N GLY A 98 -2.77 -6.54 2.11
CA GLY A 98 -2.43 -5.38 2.92
C GLY A 98 -1.70 -5.65 4.23
N ASP A 99 -1.46 -6.93 4.58
CA ASP A 99 -0.65 -7.29 5.75
C ASP A 99 0.84 -7.26 5.41
N ILE A 100 1.66 -7.15 6.46
CA ILE A 100 3.11 -7.32 6.42
C ILE A 100 3.46 -8.77 6.71
N VAL A 101 4.33 -9.34 5.89
CA VAL A 101 4.88 -10.68 6.08
C VAL A 101 6.36 -10.60 6.42
N VAL A 102 6.76 -11.34 7.44
CA VAL A 102 8.15 -11.52 7.83
C VAL A 102 8.52 -12.99 7.64
N TYR A 103 9.64 -13.23 6.98
CA TYR A 103 10.28 -14.53 6.83
C TYR A 103 11.55 -14.54 7.67
N PHE A 104 11.91 -15.71 8.20
CA PHE A 104 13.17 -15.94 8.90
C PHE A 104 13.82 -17.19 8.33
N ASP A 105 15.10 -17.10 8.00
CA ASP A 105 15.87 -18.19 7.39
C ASP A 105 16.25 -19.31 8.37
N GLY A 106 16.00 -19.11 9.66
CA GLY A 106 16.34 -20.05 10.73
C GLY A 106 17.72 -19.81 11.34
N ILE A 107 18.49 -18.85 10.83
CA ILE A 107 19.87 -18.58 11.22
C ILE A 107 19.96 -17.16 11.80
N ASP A 108 19.95 -16.15 10.94
CA ASP A 108 20.23 -14.76 11.30
C ASP A 108 19.56 -13.72 10.41
N THR A 109 18.81 -14.15 9.39
CA THR A 109 18.30 -13.25 8.35
C THR A 109 16.78 -13.19 8.37
N PHE A 110 16.25 -11.97 8.52
CA PHE A 110 14.85 -11.66 8.33
C PHE A 110 14.62 -11.05 6.96
N THR A 111 13.54 -11.46 6.28
CA THR A 111 13.06 -10.81 5.06
C THR A 111 11.65 -10.30 5.31
N ILE A 112 11.44 -9.00 5.12
CA ILE A 112 10.15 -8.34 5.33
C ILE A 112 9.61 -7.92 3.98
N ASP A 113 8.33 -8.18 3.76
CA ASP A 113 7.60 -7.74 2.59
C ASP A 113 6.16 -7.35 2.93
N GLY A 114 5.53 -6.63 2.01
CA GLY A 114 4.12 -6.30 2.06
C GLY A 114 3.31 -7.14 1.09
N ILE A 115 2.07 -7.47 1.46
CA ILE A 115 1.13 -8.14 0.56
C ILE A 115 0.25 -7.09 -0.12
N GLY A 116 0.27 -7.08 -1.44
CA GLY A 116 -0.55 -6.22 -2.28
C GLY A 116 -2.02 -6.61 -2.27
N ARG A 117 -2.83 -5.84 -3.01
CA ARG A 117 -4.29 -5.94 -2.97
C ARG A 117 -4.81 -7.25 -3.55
N GLY A 118 -4.13 -7.82 -4.55
CA GLY A 118 -4.49 -9.11 -5.13
C GLY A 118 -3.88 -10.32 -4.40
N GLY A 119 -3.18 -10.09 -3.27
CA GLY A 119 -2.47 -11.14 -2.55
C GLY A 119 -1.04 -11.39 -3.06
N GLU A 120 -0.60 -10.65 -4.07
CA GLU A 120 0.78 -10.67 -4.56
C GLU A 120 1.76 -10.07 -3.55
N SER A 121 3.00 -10.54 -3.58
CA SER A 121 4.12 -9.86 -2.90
C SER A 121 4.40 -8.52 -3.57
N LEU A 122 4.60 -7.46 -2.77
CA LEU A 122 5.02 -6.15 -3.26
C LEU A 122 6.51 -6.09 -3.63
N ASN A 123 7.25 -7.18 -3.36
CA ASN A 123 8.68 -7.32 -3.65
C ASN A 123 9.52 -6.20 -3.02
N LEU A 124 9.13 -5.71 -1.84
CA LEU A 124 9.92 -4.74 -1.07
C LEU A 124 11.21 -5.40 -0.56
N ASN A 125 11.14 -6.69 -0.21
CA ASN A 125 12.26 -7.59 0.11
C ASN A 125 13.33 -6.96 1.02
N ILE A 126 12.88 -6.30 2.08
CA ILE A 126 13.80 -5.70 3.05
C ILE A 126 14.47 -6.82 3.82
N THR A 127 15.80 -6.91 3.70
CA THR A 127 16.60 -7.95 4.34
C THR A 127 17.34 -7.37 5.53
N ILE A 128 17.16 -7.97 6.70
CA ILE A 128 17.85 -7.61 7.93
C ILE A 128 18.70 -8.79 8.35
N LYS A 129 19.99 -8.55 8.55
CA LYS A 129 20.94 -9.56 9.01
C LYS A 129 21.60 -9.09 10.30
N LYS A 130 21.83 -10.03 11.22
CA LYS A 130 22.59 -9.77 12.45
C LYS A 130 24.10 -9.71 12.18
#